data_AF-A0A017T0K3-F1
#
_entry.id   AF-A0A017T0K3-F1
#
_cell.length_a   1.000
_cell.length_b   1.000
_cell.length_c   1.000
_cell.angle_alpha   90.00
_cell.angle_beta   90.00
_cell.angle_gamma   90.00
#
_symmetry.space_group_name_H-M   'P 1'
#
loop_
_entity.id
_entity.type
_entity.pdbx_description
1 polymer ?
#
loop_
_entity_poly.entity_id
_entity_poly.type
_entity_poly.pdbx_seq_one_letter_code
_entity_poly.pdbx_strand_id
1 'polypeptide(L)'
;MKRLARPAASAALLAFALAACSLGACSKERPGDPTSGPAAGSTCAPCDGTRTVVDPTLLAFLSKARAAHHRADLAMEAADAASAIRALDALVAGAAPPGALPEVAEVTADTRARLADLRSAQGDFDAAQRDLDAGLALAREPSHFRGHLIEVRGLVEERRAKALAAQGNTEAADRARKAAVAAYEEAITIQEKVIADSLEAAGGKGR
;
A
#
# COMPACT_ATOMS: atom_id res chain seq x y z
N MET A 1 -23.04 -23.17 53.27
CA MET A 1 -22.97 -22.78 51.85
C MET A 1 -22.86 -21.27 51.77
N LYS A 2 -21.63 -20.73 51.67
CA LYS A 2 -21.35 -19.28 51.69
C LYS A 2 -21.46 -18.72 50.27
N ARG A 3 -22.40 -17.80 50.04
CA ARG A 3 -22.48 -16.97 48.82
C ARG A 3 -21.44 -15.86 48.94
N LEU A 4 -20.52 -15.78 47.98
CA LEU A 4 -19.57 -14.67 47.86
C LEU A 4 -20.14 -13.64 46.87
N ALA A 5 -20.46 -12.47 47.38
CA ALA A 5 -20.80 -11.28 46.61
C ALA A 5 -19.52 -10.70 45.97
N ARG A 6 -19.62 -10.23 44.72
CA ARG A 6 -18.59 -9.40 44.07
C ARG A 6 -19.08 -7.95 44.04
N PRO A 7 -18.30 -6.98 44.56
CA PRO A 7 -18.65 -5.58 44.46
C PRO A 7 -18.37 -5.02 43.06
N ALA A 8 -19.18 -4.04 42.71
CA ALA A 8 -19.18 -3.27 41.47
C ALA A 8 -18.21 -2.08 41.52
N ALA A 9 -18.04 -1.51 40.32
CA ALA A 9 -17.71 -0.11 40.02
C ALA A 9 -16.24 0.34 40.09
N SER A 10 -15.76 0.84 38.95
CA SER A 10 -15.34 2.25 38.85
C SER A 10 -15.27 2.65 37.37
N ALA A 11 -16.30 3.38 36.95
CA ALA A 11 -16.31 4.14 35.71
C ALA A 11 -15.58 5.47 35.96
N ALA A 12 -14.46 5.69 35.27
CA ALA A 12 -13.80 6.98 35.25
C ALA A 12 -14.15 7.67 33.92
N LEU A 13 -15.08 8.62 33.98
CA LEU A 13 -15.28 9.65 32.98
C LEU A 13 -14.04 10.55 32.96
N LEU A 14 -13.37 10.68 31.81
CA LEU A 14 -12.53 11.83 31.51
C LEU A 14 -13.19 12.62 30.38
N ALA A 15 -13.84 13.72 30.77
CA ALA A 15 -14.25 14.79 29.88
C ALA A 15 -13.01 15.66 29.61
N PHE A 16 -12.58 15.76 28.34
CA PHE A 16 -11.62 16.78 27.92
C PHE A 16 -12.34 17.82 27.07
N ALA A 17 -12.21 19.07 27.54
CA ALA A 17 -12.93 20.23 27.09
C ALA A 17 -12.45 20.72 25.71
N LEU A 18 -13.44 21.24 24.96
CA LEU A 18 -13.30 22.13 23.82
C LEU A 18 -12.33 23.29 24.11
N ALA A 19 -11.40 23.53 23.20
CA ALA A 19 -10.76 24.83 23.02
C ALA A 19 -10.85 25.23 21.54
N ALA A 20 -11.83 26.09 21.24
CA ALA A 20 -11.96 26.79 19.98
C ALA A 20 -11.19 28.12 20.06
N CYS A 21 -10.24 28.33 19.14
CA CYS A 21 -9.63 29.64 18.85
C CYS A 21 -9.62 29.89 17.35
N SER A 22 -10.66 30.60 16.91
CA SER A 22 -10.68 31.74 15.99
C SER A 22 -9.49 32.03 15.05
N LEU A 23 -9.85 32.13 13.76
CA LEU A 23 -9.71 33.28 12.84
C LEU A 23 -8.34 33.98 12.67
N GLY A 24 -7.88 33.99 11.40
CA GLY A 24 -7.33 35.20 10.77
C GLY A 24 -5.92 35.06 10.16
N ALA A 25 -5.81 35.26 8.84
CA ALA A 25 -4.78 36.06 8.14
C ALA A 25 -4.57 35.56 6.69
N CYS A 26 -5.12 36.27 5.70
CA CYS A 26 -4.39 37.19 4.80
C CYS A 26 -4.04 36.56 3.43
N SER A 27 -5.01 36.56 2.52
CA SER A 27 -4.74 36.47 1.08
C SER A 27 -4.07 37.77 0.62
N LYS A 28 -2.78 37.70 0.31
CA LYS A 28 -2.02 38.78 -0.31
C LYS A 28 -2.28 38.74 -1.82
N GLU A 29 -3.11 39.65 -2.32
CA GLU A 29 -3.27 39.90 -3.75
C GLU A 29 -1.91 40.27 -4.36
N ARG A 30 -1.51 39.55 -5.41
CA ARG A 30 -0.36 39.93 -6.23
C ARG A 30 -0.85 40.89 -7.32
N PRO A 31 -0.27 42.10 -7.43
CA PRO A 31 -0.52 42.98 -8.56
C PRO A 31 0.04 42.38 -9.85
N GLY A 32 -0.70 42.61 -10.93
CA GLY A 32 -0.55 41.97 -12.22
C GLY A 32 0.82 42.08 -12.86
N ASP A 33 1.16 41.03 -13.60
CA ASP A 33 2.28 40.99 -14.52
C ASP A 33 1.76 41.20 -15.95
N PRO A 34 2.01 42.37 -16.58
CA PRO A 34 1.69 42.61 -17.97
C PRO A 34 2.91 42.23 -18.83
N THR A 35 3.18 40.93 -18.97
CA THR A 35 4.11 40.42 -19.98
C THR A 35 3.50 39.25 -20.74
N SER A 36 2.36 39.53 -21.39
CA SER A 36 1.85 38.75 -22.52
C SER A 36 2.71 39.02 -23.76
N GLY A 37 3.92 38.47 -23.79
CA GLY A 37 4.65 38.29 -25.04
C GLY A 37 3.95 37.23 -25.89
N PRO A 38 3.91 37.36 -27.24
CA PRO A 38 3.31 36.35 -28.09
C PRO A 38 4.08 35.04 -27.88
N ALA A 39 3.41 34.07 -27.25
CA ALA A 39 3.89 32.71 -27.19
C ALA A 39 4.14 32.25 -28.63
N ALA A 40 5.41 32.05 -28.98
CA ALA A 40 5.78 31.29 -30.15
C ALA A 40 5.09 29.93 -29.98
N GLY A 41 3.96 29.77 -30.66
CA GLY A 41 3.23 28.52 -30.71
C GLY A 41 4.19 27.48 -31.27
N SER A 42 4.80 26.72 -30.38
CA SER A 42 5.38 25.43 -30.72
C SER A 42 4.22 24.59 -31.22
N THR A 43 3.96 24.68 -32.51
CA THR A 43 3.06 23.79 -33.23
C THR A 43 3.72 22.43 -33.16
N CYS A 44 3.39 21.65 -32.13
CA CYS A 44 3.58 20.22 -32.17
C CYS A 44 3.00 19.74 -33.51
N ALA A 45 3.84 19.17 -34.36
CA ALA A 45 3.39 18.54 -35.58
C ALA A 45 2.22 17.61 -35.22
N PRO A 46 1.10 17.65 -35.95
CA PRO A 46 -0.02 16.78 -35.65
C PRO A 46 0.50 15.34 -35.66
N CYS A 47 0.48 14.70 -34.50
CA CYS A 47 0.72 13.28 -34.40
C CYS A 47 -0.30 12.62 -35.33
N ASP A 48 0.17 12.00 -36.41
CA ASP A 48 -0.68 11.23 -37.32
C ASP A 48 -1.57 10.33 -36.46
N GLY A 49 -2.87 10.67 -36.41
CA GLY A 49 -3.83 10.31 -35.34
C GLY A 49 -4.23 8.83 -35.28
N THR A 50 -3.34 7.93 -35.67
CA THR A 50 -3.57 6.50 -35.85
C THR A 50 -2.86 5.63 -34.81
N ARG A 51 -2.04 6.20 -33.91
CA ARG A 51 -1.41 5.44 -32.82
C ARG A 51 -1.85 5.98 -31.47
N THR A 52 -2.83 5.33 -30.84
CA THR A 52 -3.11 5.52 -29.40
C THR A 52 -1.85 5.14 -28.63
N VAL A 53 -1.16 6.15 -28.11
CA VAL A 53 0.10 6.00 -27.36
C VAL A 53 -0.11 5.23 -26.06
N VAL A 54 -1.32 5.26 -25.50
CA VAL A 54 -1.69 4.55 -24.28
C VAL A 54 -3.06 3.90 -24.45
N ASP A 55 -3.19 2.64 -24.03
CA ASP A 55 -4.46 1.92 -24.00
C ASP A 55 -5.42 2.57 -22.98
N PRO A 56 -6.60 3.09 -23.40
CA PRO A 56 -7.56 3.69 -22.49
C PRO A 56 -8.10 2.70 -21.44
N THR A 57 -8.15 1.40 -21.74
CA THR A 57 -8.60 0.36 -20.80
C THR A 57 -7.62 0.19 -19.67
N LEU A 58 -6.32 0.12 -19.99
CA LEU A 58 -5.25 0.10 -19.01
C LEU A 58 -5.29 1.35 -18.12
N LEU A 59 -5.40 2.55 -18.70
CA LEU A 59 -5.48 3.79 -17.92
C LEU A 59 -6.68 3.83 -16.98
N ALA A 60 -7.85 3.39 -17.44
CA ALA A 60 -9.05 3.31 -16.61
C ALA A 60 -8.86 2.35 -15.42
N PHE A 61 -8.21 1.20 -15.64
CA PHE A 61 -7.89 0.25 -14.58
C PHE A 61 -6.90 0.83 -13.56
N LEU A 62 -5.81 1.45 -14.00
CA LEU A 62 -4.83 2.08 -13.10
C LEU A 62 -5.44 3.24 -12.29
N SER A 63 -6.34 4.01 -12.93
CA SER A 63 -7.10 5.07 -12.24
C SER A 63 -8.03 4.49 -11.16
N LYS A 64 -8.76 3.42 -11.49
CA LYS A 64 -9.60 2.69 -10.52
C LYS A 64 -8.77 2.14 -9.36
N ALA A 65 -7.60 1.57 -9.63
CA ALA A 65 -6.71 1.04 -8.61
C ALA A 65 -6.27 2.14 -7.63
N ARG A 66 -5.81 3.28 -8.14
CA ARG A 66 -5.45 4.45 -7.33
C ARG A 66 -6.62 4.92 -6.44
N ALA A 67 -7.83 5.00 -7.00
CA ALA A 67 -9.01 5.39 -6.25
C ALA A 67 -9.38 4.38 -5.14
N ALA A 68 -9.20 3.07 -5.39
CA ALA A 68 -9.43 2.03 -4.38
C ALA A 68 -8.43 2.13 -3.23
N HIS A 69 -7.14 2.36 -3.51
CA HIS A 69 -6.11 2.58 -2.48
C HIS A 69 -6.41 3.83 -1.65
N HIS A 70 -6.70 4.96 -2.29
CA HIS A 70 -7.07 6.18 -1.55
C HIS A 70 -8.31 5.99 -0.67
N ARG A 71 -9.32 5.27 -1.16
CA ARG A 71 -10.49 4.90 -0.35
C ARG A 71 -10.11 4.02 0.84
N ALA A 72 -9.17 3.10 0.67
CA ALA A 72 -8.68 2.28 1.77
C ALA A 72 -7.94 3.12 2.81
N ASP A 73 -7.15 4.12 2.39
CA ASP A 73 -6.48 5.04 3.31
C ASP A 73 -7.49 5.87 4.12
N LEU A 74 -8.50 6.46 3.48
CA LEU A 74 -9.58 7.18 4.16
C LEU A 74 -10.33 6.28 5.18
N ALA A 75 -10.53 5.01 4.83
CA ALA A 75 -11.12 4.05 5.76
C ALA A 75 -10.22 3.75 6.96
N MET A 76 -8.89 3.68 6.75
CA MET A 76 -7.92 3.51 7.83
C MET A 76 -7.84 4.73 8.75
N GLU A 77 -7.90 5.95 8.21
CA GLU A 77 -7.99 7.19 9.00
C GLU A 77 -9.24 7.19 9.90
N ALA A 78 -10.34 6.61 9.42
CA ALA A 78 -11.58 6.43 10.18
C ALA A 78 -11.56 5.20 11.12
N ALA A 79 -10.43 4.52 11.28
CA ALA A 79 -10.29 3.27 12.04
C ALA A 79 -11.23 2.13 11.57
N ASP A 80 -11.66 2.15 10.30
CA ASP A 80 -12.51 1.13 9.68
C ASP A 80 -11.69 0.24 8.72
N ALA A 81 -10.86 -0.61 9.32
CA ALA A 81 -10.04 -1.57 8.57
C ALA A 81 -10.89 -2.54 7.72
N ALA A 82 -12.13 -2.83 8.11
CA ALA A 82 -13.02 -3.69 7.33
C ALA A 82 -13.43 -3.01 6.01
N SER A 83 -13.73 -1.71 6.01
CA SER A 83 -13.96 -0.95 4.79
C SER A 83 -12.73 -0.86 3.90
N ALA A 84 -11.53 -0.70 4.50
CA ALA A 84 -10.28 -0.69 3.75
C ALA A 84 -10.05 -2.01 2.99
N ILE A 85 -10.18 -3.14 3.69
CA ILE A 85 -10.06 -4.48 3.09
C ILE A 85 -11.09 -4.67 1.98
N ARG A 86 -12.36 -4.31 2.20
CA ARG A 86 -13.41 -4.44 1.16
C ARG A 86 -13.10 -3.64 -0.11
N ALA A 87 -12.53 -2.44 0.03
CA ALA A 87 -12.20 -1.60 -1.12
C ALA A 87 -11.10 -2.25 -2.00
N LEU A 88 -10.08 -2.84 -1.37
CA LEU A 88 -8.98 -3.50 -2.07
C LEU A 88 -9.38 -4.90 -2.58
N ASP A 89 -10.18 -5.65 -1.84
CA ASP A 89 -10.74 -6.93 -2.31
C ASP A 89 -11.57 -6.74 -3.58
N ALA A 90 -12.39 -5.68 -3.64
CA ALA A 90 -13.18 -5.36 -4.83
C ALA A 90 -12.30 -5.00 -6.05
N LEU A 91 -11.08 -4.50 -5.83
CA LEU A 91 -10.13 -4.26 -6.92
C LEU A 91 -9.58 -5.58 -7.46
N VAL A 92 -9.06 -6.45 -6.60
CA VAL A 92 -8.42 -7.72 -7.01
C VAL A 92 -9.39 -8.80 -7.47
N ALA A 93 -10.66 -8.74 -7.06
CA ALA A 93 -11.74 -9.60 -7.54
C ALA A 93 -12.43 -9.05 -8.81
N GLY A 94 -12.18 -7.79 -9.15
CA GLY A 94 -12.81 -7.13 -10.28
C GLY A 94 -12.22 -7.52 -11.64
N ALA A 95 -12.89 -7.12 -12.72
CA ALA A 95 -12.37 -7.29 -14.07
C ALA A 95 -11.05 -6.53 -14.25
N ALA A 96 -10.04 -7.25 -14.77
CA ALA A 96 -8.79 -6.68 -15.23
C ALA A 96 -8.82 -6.47 -16.76
N PRO A 97 -8.04 -5.53 -17.31
CA PRO A 97 -7.80 -5.44 -18.75
C PRO A 97 -7.34 -6.79 -19.30
N PRO A 98 -7.76 -7.18 -20.51
CA PRO A 98 -7.32 -8.43 -21.12
C PRO A 98 -5.81 -8.40 -21.42
N GLY A 99 -5.19 -9.57 -21.35
CA GLY A 99 -3.74 -9.73 -21.59
C GLY A 99 -2.92 -9.73 -20.30
N ALA A 100 -1.65 -10.10 -20.45
CA ALA A 100 -0.69 -10.14 -19.35
C ALA A 100 0.13 -8.84 -19.30
N LEU A 101 -0.55 -7.72 -19.02
CA LEU A 101 0.08 -6.40 -18.95
C LEU A 101 0.90 -6.27 -17.66
N PRO A 102 2.20 -5.90 -17.74
CA PRO A 102 3.04 -5.75 -16.55
C PRO A 102 2.46 -4.79 -15.51
N GLU A 103 1.95 -3.64 -15.94
CA GLU A 103 1.41 -2.61 -15.06
C GLU A 103 0.17 -3.10 -14.27
N VAL A 104 -0.62 -4.01 -14.86
CA VAL A 104 -1.75 -4.66 -14.19
C VAL A 104 -1.26 -5.66 -13.14
N ALA A 105 -0.24 -6.47 -13.47
CA ALA A 105 0.36 -7.41 -12.54
C ALA A 105 1.01 -6.69 -11.35
N GLU A 106 1.72 -5.60 -11.60
CA GLU A 106 2.40 -4.77 -10.61
C GLU A 106 1.42 -4.12 -9.63
N VAL A 107 0.39 -3.41 -10.11
CA VAL A 107 -0.58 -2.78 -9.22
C VAL A 107 -1.43 -3.81 -8.46
N THR A 108 -1.67 -4.98 -9.05
CA THR A 108 -2.36 -6.07 -8.36
C THR A 108 -1.48 -6.68 -7.28
N ALA A 109 -0.18 -6.88 -7.54
CA ALA A 109 0.80 -7.34 -6.56
C ALA A 109 0.91 -6.37 -5.37
N ASP A 110 0.98 -5.06 -5.63
CA ASP A 110 0.98 -4.01 -4.61
C ASP A 110 -0.31 -4.04 -3.76
N THR A 111 -1.46 -4.16 -4.42
CA THR A 111 -2.76 -4.30 -3.73
C THR A 111 -2.80 -5.53 -2.82
N ARG A 112 -2.21 -6.65 -3.25
CA ARG A 112 -2.10 -7.87 -2.43
C ARG A 112 -1.18 -7.68 -1.23
N ALA A 113 -0.06 -6.99 -1.39
CA ALA A 113 0.81 -6.62 -0.28
C ALA A 113 0.04 -5.78 0.77
N ARG A 114 -0.71 -4.77 0.32
CA ARG A 114 -1.55 -3.96 1.21
C ARG A 114 -2.65 -4.75 1.92
N LEU A 115 -3.30 -5.70 1.23
CA LEU A 115 -4.28 -6.61 1.85
C LEU A 115 -3.64 -7.49 2.93
N ALA A 116 -2.43 -8.02 2.69
CA ALA A 116 -1.71 -8.83 3.66
C ALA A 116 -1.31 -8.04 4.91
N ASP A 117 -0.87 -6.80 4.73
CA ASP A 117 -0.60 -5.87 5.84
C ASP A 117 -1.87 -5.65 6.68
N LEU A 118 -2.98 -5.26 6.05
CA LEU A 118 -4.25 -5.00 6.75
C LEU A 118 -4.79 -6.24 7.49
N ARG A 119 -4.77 -7.41 6.85
CA ARG A 119 -5.28 -8.66 7.43
C ARG A 119 -4.43 -9.16 8.59
N SER A 120 -3.10 -9.09 8.47
CA SER A 120 -2.22 -9.46 9.58
C SER A 120 -2.29 -8.50 10.76
N ALA A 121 -2.58 -7.21 10.53
CA ALA A 121 -2.87 -6.26 11.62
C ALA A 121 -4.15 -6.64 12.40
N GLN A 122 -5.10 -7.34 11.77
CA GLN A 122 -6.30 -7.91 12.42
C GLN A 122 -6.06 -9.30 13.02
N GLY A 123 -4.85 -9.86 12.92
CA GLY A 123 -4.52 -11.20 13.37
C GLY A 123 -4.94 -12.32 12.40
N ASP A 124 -5.45 -11.99 11.21
CA ASP A 124 -5.76 -12.97 10.15
C ASP A 124 -4.51 -13.26 9.32
N PHE A 125 -3.57 -13.97 9.94
CA PHE A 125 -2.27 -14.28 9.34
C PHE A 125 -2.38 -15.26 8.16
N ASP A 126 -3.41 -16.10 8.13
CA ASP A 126 -3.59 -17.08 7.06
C ASP A 126 -4.17 -16.41 5.81
N ALA A 127 -5.11 -15.47 5.95
CA ALA A 127 -5.54 -14.66 4.82
C ALA A 127 -4.42 -13.77 4.30
N ALA A 128 -3.63 -13.17 5.19
CA ALA A 128 -2.46 -12.40 4.78
C ALA A 128 -1.46 -13.23 3.96
N GLN A 129 -1.17 -14.46 4.38
CA GLN A 129 -0.30 -15.36 3.63
C GLN A 129 -0.87 -15.68 2.23
N ARG A 130 -2.18 -15.92 2.11
CA ARG A 130 -2.81 -16.18 0.79
C ARG A 130 -2.67 -14.99 -0.16
N ASP A 131 -2.77 -13.75 0.33
CA ASP A 131 -2.54 -12.58 -0.51
C ASP A 131 -1.09 -12.47 -0.95
N LEU A 132 -0.14 -12.72 -0.04
CA LEU A 132 1.29 -12.71 -0.38
C LEU A 132 1.61 -13.73 -1.47
N ASP A 133 1.10 -14.96 -1.35
CA ASP A 133 1.34 -16.00 -2.34
C ASP A 133 0.71 -15.65 -3.69
N ALA A 134 -0.50 -15.08 -3.69
CA ALA A 134 -1.15 -14.59 -4.91
C ALA A 134 -0.40 -13.42 -5.55
N GLY A 135 0.14 -12.49 -4.75
CA GLY A 135 0.96 -11.38 -5.24
C GLY A 135 2.30 -11.85 -5.82
N LEU A 136 2.99 -12.78 -5.15
CA LEU A 136 4.27 -13.32 -5.62
C LEU A 136 4.13 -14.17 -6.89
N ALA A 137 2.95 -14.75 -7.14
CA ALA A 137 2.67 -15.42 -8.40
C ALA A 137 2.62 -14.45 -9.60
N LEU A 138 2.33 -13.16 -9.36
CA LEU A 138 2.34 -12.08 -10.34
C LEU A 138 3.74 -11.47 -10.48
N ALA A 139 4.42 -11.21 -9.36
CA ALA A 139 5.74 -10.58 -9.30
C ALA A 139 6.88 -11.63 -9.27
N ARG A 140 7.10 -12.29 -10.41
CA ARG A 140 8.06 -13.40 -10.53
C ARG A 140 9.52 -12.92 -10.56
N GLU A 141 9.78 -11.90 -11.35
CA GLU A 141 11.13 -11.34 -11.51
C GLU A 141 11.49 -10.37 -10.38
N PRO A 142 12.79 -10.19 -10.08
CA PRO A 142 13.26 -9.13 -9.21
C PRO A 142 12.70 -7.77 -9.67
N SER A 143 11.94 -7.14 -8.79
CA SER A 143 11.25 -5.88 -9.04
C SER A 143 10.96 -5.19 -7.71
N HIS A 144 10.68 -3.89 -7.75
CA HIS A 144 10.20 -3.15 -6.58
C HIS A 144 9.00 -3.85 -5.92
N PHE A 145 8.03 -4.30 -6.72
CA PHE A 145 6.81 -4.97 -6.24
C PHE A 145 7.08 -6.32 -5.58
N ARG A 146 7.99 -7.13 -6.14
CA ARG A 146 8.41 -8.38 -5.51
C ARG A 146 9.11 -8.11 -4.17
N GLY A 147 10.03 -7.14 -4.15
CA GLY A 147 10.72 -6.73 -2.93
C GLY A 147 9.74 -6.29 -1.84
N HIS A 148 8.74 -5.49 -2.19
CA HIS A 148 7.70 -5.04 -1.26
C HIS A 148 6.84 -6.19 -0.71
N LEU A 149 6.44 -7.16 -1.55
CA LEU A 149 5.72 -8.34 -1.08
C LEU A 149 6.53 -9.15 -0.05
N ILE A 150 7.83 -9.33 -0.28
CA ILE A 150 8.71 -10.05 0.63
C ILE A 150 8.95 -9.25 1.92
N GLU A 151 9.06 -7.92 1.85
CA GLU A 151 9.08 -7.05 3.03
C GLU A 151 7.80 -7.22 3.87
N VAL A 152 6.63 -7.16 3.24
CA VAL A 152 5.35 -7.35 3.94
C VAL A 152 5.23 -8.76 4.52
N ARG A 153 5.79 -9.79 3.87
CA ARG A 153 5.91 -11.13 4.48
C ARG A 153 6.67 -11.09 5.81
N GLY A 154 7.76 -10.33 5.87
CA GLY A 154 8.49 -10.10 7.12
C GLY A 154 7.62 -9.48 8.20
N LEU A 155 6.84 -8.46 7.85
CA LEU A 155 5.91 -7.77 8.75
C LEU A 155 4.78 -8.69 9.26
N VAL A 156 4.22 -9.53 8.39
CA VAL A 156 3.20 -10.53 8.75
C VAL A 156 3.76 -11.50 9.78
N GLU A 157 4.96 -12.04 9.55
CA GLU A 157 5.60 -12.99 10.46
C GLU A 157 6.03 -12.34 11.79
N GLU A 158 6.44 -11.07 11.77
CA GLU A 158 6.71 -10.33 13.00
C GLU A 158 5.46 -10.20 13.88
N ARG A 159 4.31 -9.85 13.28
CA ARG A 159 3.02 -9.78 13.99
C ARG A 159 2.57 -11.16 14.48
N ARG A 160 2.76 -12.21 13.66
CA ARG A 160 2.49 -13.60 14.02
C ARG A 160 3.32 -14.01 15.24
N ALA A 161 4.62 -13.68 15.26
CA ALA A 161 5.51 -13.96 16.37
C ALA A 161 5.04 -13.29 17.67
N LYS A 162 4.62 -12.01 17.61
CA LYS A 162 4.07 -11.28 18.76
C LYS A 162 2.79 -11.94 19.28
N ALA A 163 1.87 -12.31 18.40
CA ALA A 163 0.62 -12.98 18.78
C ALA A 163 0.88 -14.36 19.43
N LEU A 164 1.78 -15.17 18.87
CA LEU A 164 2.15 -16.48 19.42
C LEU A 164 2.83 -16.36 20.79
N ALA A 165 3.71 -15.36 20.96
CA ALA A 165 4.35 -15.10 22.25
C ALA A 165 3.33 -14.70 23.33
N ALA A 166 2.35 -13.86 22.98
CA ALA A 166 1.27 -13.48 23.89
C ALA A 166 0.39 -14.67 24.32
N GLN A 167 0.32 -15.72 23.49
CA GLN A 167 -0.36 -16.98 23.79
C GLN A 167 0.52 -17.98 24.57
N GLY A 168 1.77 -17.63 24.90
CA GLY A 168 2.73 -18.50 25.57
C GLY A 168 3.40 -19.54 24.66
N ASN A 169 3.15 -19.51 23.34
CA ASN A 169 3.76 -20.42 22.37
C ASN A 169 5.13 -19.89 21.94
N THR A 170 6.11 -19.96 22.84
CA THR A 170 7.44 -19.36 22.68
C THR A 170 8.24 -19.96 21.52
N GLU A 171 8.14 -21.27 21.28
CA GLU A 171 8.84 -21.93 20.17
C GLU A 171 8.29 -21.50 18.81
N ALA A 172 6.96 -21.45 18.65
CA ALA A 172 6.37 -20.99 17.40
C ALA A 172 6.65 -19.49 17.16
N ALA A 173 6.63 -18.69 18.23
CA ALA A 173 7.01 -17.28 18.15
C ALA A 173 8.45 -17.09 17.68
N ASP A 174 9.39 -17.90 18.16
CA ASP A 174 10.78 -17.84 17.71
C ASP A 174 10.95 -18.24 16.24
N ARG A 175 10.22 -19.27 15.78
CA ARG A 175 10.21 -19.66 14.35
C ARG A 175 9.68 -18.53 13.47
N ALA A 176 8.56 -17.90 13.86
CA ALA A 176 8.00 -16.77 13.13
C ALA A 176 8.96 -15.57 13.12
N ARG A 177 9.64 -15.27 14.23
CA ARG A 177 10.67 -14.22 14.28
C ARG A 177 11.82 -14.48 13.31
N LYS A 178 12.32 -15.72 13.24
CA LYS A 178 13.36 -16.12 12.29
C LYS A 178 12.89 -15.99 10.84
N ALA A 179 11.65 -16.38 10.56
CA ALA A 179 11.05 -16.21 9.24
C ALA A 179 10.93 -14.73 8.85
N ALA A 180 10.57 -13.86 9.80
CA ALA A 180 10.51 -12.42 9.58
C ALA A 180 11.88 -11.83 9.19
N VAL A 181 12.94 -12.16 9.94
CA VAL A 181 14.31 -11.72 9.63
C VAL A 181 14.75 -12.20 8.25
N ALA A 182 14.57 -13.49 7.96
CA ALA A 182 14.94 -14.04 6.65
C ALA A 182 14.19 -13.36 5.49
N ALA A 183 12.91 -13.02 5.68
CA ALA A 183 12.14 -12.28 4.68
C ALA A 183 12.70 -10.86 4.48
N TYR A 184 13.04 -10.13 5.55
CA TYR A 184 13.64 -8.81 5.40
C TYR A 184 15.01 -8.85 4.69
N GLU A 185 15.85 -9.85 4.99
CA GLU A 185 17.13 -10.07 4.30
C GLU A 185 16.94 -10.37 2.80
N GLU A 186 15.93 -11.20 2.45
CA GLU A 186 15.56 -11.47 1.07
C GLU A 186 15.04 -10.20 0.36
N ALA A 187 14.20 -9.40 1.04
CA ALA A 187 13.68 -8.13 0.49
C ALA A 187 14.83 -7.16 0.18
N ILE A 188 15.79 -7.02 1.09
CA ILE A 188 16.99 -6.19 0.88
C ILE A 188 17.77 -6.68 -0.34
N THR A 189 18.03 -7.98 -0.43
CA THR A 189 18.76 -8.58 -1.57
C THR A 189 18.06 -8.29 -2.91
N ILE A 190 16.73 -8.41 -2.95
CA ILE A 190 15.95 -8.10 -4.17
C ILE A 190 16.06 -6.62 -4.52
N GLN A 191 15.96 -5.73 -3.55
CA GLN A 191 16.04 -4.27 -3.78
C GLN A 191 17.44 -3.85 -4.24
N GLU A 192 18.50 -4.42 -3.65
CA GLU A 192 19.88 -4.19 -4.09
C GLU A 192 20.06 -4.58 -5.56
N LYS A 193 19.50 -5.72 -5.98
CA LYS A 193 19.51 -6.13 -7.38
C LYS A 193 18.79 -5.14 -8.28
N VAL A 194 17.59 -4.71 -7.90
CA VAL A 194 16.80 -3.72 -8.67
C VAL A 194 17.56 -2.40 -8.83
N ILE A 195 18.24 -1.95 -7.76
CA ILE A 195 19.09 -0.75 -7.79
C ILE A 195 20.26 -0.94 -8.76
N ALA A 196 20.98 -2.06 -8.65
CA ALA A 196 22.12 -2.35 -9.52
C ALA A 196 21.72 -2.37 -11.01
N ASP A 197 20.66 -3.12 -11.35
CA ASP A 197 20.16 -3.23 -12.72
C ASP A 197 19.72 -1.85 -13.27
N SER A 198 19.09 -1.01 -12.44
CA SER A 198 18.66 0.34 -12.82
C SER A 198 19.84 1.27 -13.09
N LEU A 199 20.90 1.19 -12.28
CA LEU A 199 22.12 2.00 -12.45
C LEU A 199 22.89 1.59 -13.71
N GLU A 200 23.00 0.29 -13.99
CA GLU A 200 23.63 -0.22 -15.21
C GLU A 200 22.88 0.27 -16.46
N ALA A 201 21.55 0.17 -16.46
CA ALA A 201 20.71 0.64 -17.56
C ALA A 201 20.83 2.16 -17.80
N ALA A 202 21.02 2.95 -16.74
CA ALA A 202 21.23 4.39 -16.84
C ALA A 202 22.64 4.74 -17.38
N GLY A 203 23.67 4.00 -16.96
CA GLY A 203 25.05 4.19 -17.40
C GLY A 203 25.33 3.73 -18.84
N GLY A 204 24.59 2.73 -19.33
CA GLY A 204 24.75 2.17 -20.68
C GLY A 204 24.21 3.02 -21.83
N LYS A 205 23.37 4.03 -21.55
CA LYS A 205 22.78 4.91 -22.59
C LYS A 205 23.67 6.08 -23.04
N GLY A 206 24.94 6.11 -22.64
CA GLY A 206 25.88 7.19 -22.91
C GLY A 206 27.07 6.86 -23.84
N ARG A 207 27.04 5.75 -24.60
CA ARG A 207 28.12 5.38 -25.54
C ARG A 207 27.59 5.07 -26.93
#